data_AF-A0AAN9XR23-F1
#
_entry.id   AF-A0AAN9XR23-F1
#
_cell.length_a   1.000
_cell.length_b   1.000
_cell.length_c   1.000
_cell.angle_alpha   90.00
_cell.angle_beta   90.00
_cell.angle_gamma   90.00
#
_symmetry.space_group_name_H-M   'P 1'
#
loop_
_entity.id
_entity.type
_entity.pdbx_description
1 polymer ?
#
loop_
_entity_poly.entity_id
_entity_poly.type
_entity_poly.pdbx_seq_one_letter_code
_entity_poly.pdbx_strand_id
1 'polypeptide(L)' 'MAKISFTATFALALIITVISGTSQVVTGNRCTKVLNPNECNLSKCQSICQPQYKGTGYCVGKFPHQCVCVYDCPP' A
#
# COMPACT_ATOMS: atom_id res chain seq x y z
N MET A 1 51.34 -8.96 -14.53
CA MET A 1 50.59 -7.71 -14.28
C MET A 1 49.18 -7.90 -14.82
N ALA A 2 48.20 -8.11 -13.94
CA ALA A 2 46.81 -8.28 -14.37
C ALA A 2 46.29 -6.93 -14.87
N LYS A 3 46.20 -6.77 -16.19
CA LYS A 3 45.44 -5.68 -16.81
C LYS A 3 43.97 -5.99 -16.60
N ILE A 4 43.46 -5.62 -15.43
CA ILE A 4 42.02 -5.59 -15.20
C ILE A 4 41.49 -4.48 -16.11
N SER A 5 40.96 -4.88 -17.27
CA SER A 5 40.33 -3.98 -18.22
C SER A 5 39.20 -3.24 -17.51
N PHE A 6 39.40 -1.95 -17.29
CA PHE A 6 38.48 -1.03 -16.60
C PHE A 6 37.06 -1.03 -17.21
N THR A 7 36.95 -1.43 -18.47
CA THR A 7 35.70 -1.64 -19.21
C THR A 7 34.84 -2.79 -18.68
N ALA A 8 35.44 -3.85 -18.13
CA ALA A 8 34.70 -5.01 -17.63
C ALA A 8 33.92 -4.70 -16.34
N THR A 9 34.50 -3.87 -15.46
CA THR A 9 33.85 -3.43 -14.21
C THR A 9 32.65 -2.51 -14.45
N PHE A 10 32.71 -1.66 -15.48
CA PHE A 10 31.63 -0.72 -15.78
C PHE A 10 30.40 -1.43 -16.39
N ALA A 11 30.62 -2.45 -17.22
CA ALA A 11 29.55 -3.27 -17.78
C ALA A 11 28.78 -4.05 -16.68
N LEU A 12 29.49 -4.55 -15.67
CA LEU A 12 28.86 -5.28 -14.55
C LEU A 12 27.97 -4.36 -13.70
N ALA A 13 28.37 -3.10 -13.49
CA ALA A 13 27.60 -2.13 -12.70
C ALA A 13 26.27 -1.74 -13.36
N LEU A 14 26.22 -1.66 -14.70
CA LEU A 14 24.99 -1.31 -15.43
C LEU A 14 23.91 -2.39 -15.36
N ILE A 15 24.29 -3.66 -15.21
CA ILE A 15 23.32 -4.78 -15.11
C ILE A 15 22.58 -4.72 -13.76
N ILE A 16 23.21 -4.19 -12.70
CA ILE A 16 22.63 -4.16 -11.35
C ILE A 16 21.60 -3.03 -11.21
N THR A 17 21.71 -1.94 -11.99
CA THR A 17 20.75 -0.82 -11.94
C THR A 17 19.37 -1.13 -12.53
N VAL A 18 19.20 -2.26 -13.24
CA VAL A 18 17.92 -2.61 -13.88
C VAL A 18 16.94 -3.27 -12.89
N ILE A 19 17.40 -3.74 -11.73
CA ILE A 19 16.58 -4.54 -10.79
C ILE A 19 15.98 -3.68 -9.65
N SER A 20 16.30 -2.38 -9.57
CA SER A 20 15.76 -1.48 -8.53
C SER A 20 14.29 -1.06 -8.74
N GLY A 21 13.52 -1.83 -9.49
CA GLY A 21 12.07 -1.69 -9.65
C GLY A 21 11.30 -2.72 -8.81
N THR A 22 11.69 -2.97 -7.55
CA THR A 22 10.93 -3.86 -6.69
C THR A 22 9.70 -3.17 -6.13
N SER A 23 8.54 -3.62 -6.60
CA SER A 23 7.29 -3.69 -5.83
C SER A 23 6.63 -2.36 -5.49
N GLN A 24 6.25 -1.58 -6.50
CA GLN A 24 4.94 -0.92 -6.39
C GLN A 24 3.89 -1.99 -6.71
N VAL A 25 3.44 -2.68 -5.67
CA VAL A 25 2.19 -3.44 -5.77
C VAL A 25 1.17 -2.42 -6.26
N VAL A 26 0.67 -2.62 -7.49
CA VAL A 26 -0.38 -1.82 -8.10
C VAL A 26 -1.69 -2.10 -7.36
N THR A 27 -1.75 -1.74 -6.08
CA THR A 27 -2.98 -1.59 -5.33
C THR A 27 -3.25 -0.11 -5.47
N GLY A 28 -3.95 0.31 -6.54
CA GLY A 28 -4.15 1.73 -6.85
C GLY A 28 -4.45 2.51 -5.58
N ASN A 29 -3.68 3.57 -5.29
CA ASN A 29 -3.56 4.25 -3.99
C ASN A 29 -4.81 4.09 -3.11
N ARG A 30 -4.89 3.00 -2.32
CA ARG A 30 -6.02 2.79 -1.40
C ARG A 30 -5.65 3.41 -0.07
N CYS A 31 -6.41 4.40 0.34
CA CYS A 31 -6.31 5.04 1.64
C CYS A 31 -7.18 4.30 2.66
N THR A 32 -6.74 4.28 3.91
CA THR A 32 -7.49 3.72 5.03
C THR A 32 -7.73 4.74 6.12
N LYS A 33 -8.98 4.85 6.59
CA LYS A 33 -9.37 5.73 7.70
C LYS A 33 -10.07 4.93 8.78
N VAL A 34 -9.58 5.00 10.02
CA VAL A 34 -10.29 4.45 11.18
C VAL A 34 -11.46 5.38 11.52
N LEU A 35 -12.69 4.87 11.46
CA LEU A 35 -13.89 5.63 11.81
C LEU A 35 -14.29 5.39 13.27
N ASN A 36 -14.10 4.18 13.78
CA ASN A 36 -14.33 3.86 15.18
C ASN A 36 -13.32 2.79 15.65
N PRO A 37 -12.47 3.08 16.65
CA PRO A 37 -11.44 2.13 17.10
C PRO A 37 -11.94 1.04 18.06
N ASN A 38 -13.08 1.22 18.73
CA ASN A 38 -13.49 0.37 19.86
C ASN A 38 -14.83 -0.33 19.66
N GLU A 39 -15.49 -0.13 18.53
CA GLU A 39 -16.75 -0.79 18.21
C GLU A 39 -16.90 -0.85 16.70
N CYS A 40 -17.28 -2.02 16.19
CA CYS A 40 -17.59 -2.17 14.77
C CYS A 40 -18.97 -2.78 14.58
N ASN A 41 -19.89 -1.95 14.13
CA ASN A 41 -21.11 -2.38 13.48
C ASN A 41 -20.89 -2.26 11.97
N LEU A 42 -20.78 -3.39 11.27
CA LEU A 42 -20.44 -3.41 9.84
C LEU A 42 -21.40 -2.57 8.99
N SER A 43 -22.72 -2.67 9.24
CA SER A 43 -23.74 -1.91 8.51
C SER A 43 -23.56 -0.41 8.71
N LYS A 44 -23.33 0.04 9.95
CA LYS A 44 -23.02 1.44 10.26
C LYS A 44 -21.67 1.89 9.67
N CYS A 45 -20.67 1.02 9.70
CA CYS A 45 -19.34 1.29 9.16
C CYS A 45 -19.40 1.55 7.65
N GLN A 46 -20.16 0.71 6.93
CA GLN A 46 -20.39 0.86 5.48
C GLN A 46 -21.25 2.08 5.16
N SER A 47 -22.32 2.33 5.92
CA SER A 47 -23.21 3.47 5.69
C SER A 47 -22.54 4.82 5.94
N ILE A 48 -21.48 4.88 6.73
CA ILE A 48 -20.66 6.09 6.91
C ILE A 48 -19.57 6.16 5.82
N CYS A 49 -18.87 5.05 5.57
CA CYS A 49 -17.72 5.02 4.66
C CYS A 49 -18.10 5.30 3.19
N GLN A 50 -19.23 4.75 2.72
CA GLN A 50 -19.66 4.89 1.33
C GLN A 50 -19.99 6.35 0.95
N PRO A 51 -20.83 7.11 1.69
CA PRO A 51 -21.15 8.48 1.30
C PRO A 51 -20.00 9.47 1.52
N GLN A 52 -19.17 9.28 2.56
CA GLN A 52 -18.08 10.23 2.86
C GLN A 52 -16.86 10.05 1.98
N TYR A 53 -16.48 8.80 1.71
CA TYR A 53 -15.20 8.49 1.06
C TYR A 53 -15.36 7.75 -0.26
N LYS A 54 -16.60 7.44 -0.68
CA LYS A 54 -16.89 6.53 -1.81
C LYS A 54 -16.16 5.19 -1.67
N GLY A 55 -15.94 4.77 -0.42
CA GLY A 55 -15.17 3.60 -0.06
C GLY A 55 -16.01 2.44 0.47
N THR A 56 -15.32 1.41 0.96
CA THR A 56 -15.92 0.25 1.62
C THR A 56 -15.47 0.18 3.06
N GLY A 57 -16.43 0.06 3.98
CA GLY A 57 -16.19 -0.09 5.42
C GLY A 57 -15.97 -1.57 5.81
N TYR A 58 -15.00 -1.82 6.68
CA TYR A 58 -14.61 -3.14 7.17
C TYR A 58 -14.47 -3.14 8.69
N CYS A 59 -14.84 -4.27 9.31
CA CYS A 59 -14.51 -4.56 10.70
C CYS A 59 -13.22 -5.38 10.74
N VAL A 60 -12.17 -4.84 11.34
CA VAL A 60 -10.85 -5.50 11.40
C VAL A 60 -10.30 -5.47 12.83
N GLY A 61 -9.23 -6.21 13.08
CA GLY A 61 -8.57 -6.28 14.39
C GLY A 61 -9.20 -7.24 15.38
N LYS A 62 -8.60 -7.33 16.58
CA LYS A 62 -9.05 -8.18 17.68
C LYS A 62 -10.14 -7.49 18.48
N PHE A 63 -11.06 -8.24 19.08
CA PHE A 63 -12.18 -7.70 19.83
C PHE A 63 -11.73 -6.69 20.93
N PRO A 64 -12.40 -5.54 21.06
CA PRO A 64 -13.50 -5.09 20.21
C PRO A 64 -13.01 -4.67 18.81
N HIS A 65 -13.72 -5.09 17.77
CA HIS A 65 -13.31 -4.82 16.39
C HIS A 65 -13.34 -3.31 16.09
N GLN A 66 -12.35 -2.85 15.31
CA GLN A 66 -12.32 -1.47 14.80
C GLN A 66 -13.02 -1.39 13.43
N CYS A 67 -13.74 -0.31 13.21
CA CYS A 67 -14.30 0.06 11.91
C CYS A 67 -13.27 0.87 11.12
N VAL A 68 -12.87 0.34 9.96
CA VAL A 68 -11.92 0.94 9.03
C VAL A 68 -12.60 1.13 7.67
N CYS A 69 -12.49 2.33 7.12
CA CYS A 69 -12.95 2.68 5.79
C CYS A 69 -11.77 2.62 4.81
N VAL A 70 -11.89 1.82 3.76
CA VAL A 70 -10.90 1.73 2.67
C VAL A 70 -11.48 2.41 1.43
N TYR A 71 -10.77 3.38 0.87
CA TYR A 71 -11.23 4.19 -0.25
C TYR A 71 -10.08 4.53 -1.19
N ASP A 72 -10.38 4.97 -2.40
CA ASP A 72 -9.34 5.46 -3.31
C ASP A 72 -8.84 6.82 -2.81
N CYS A 73 -7.53 6.96 -2.64
CA CYS A 73 -6.94 8.22 -2.20
C CYS A 73 -7.25 9.32 -3.24
N PRO A 74 -7.56 10.54 -2.79
CA PRO A 74 -7.59 11.68 -3.69
C PRO A 74 -6.21 11.86 -4.37
N PRO A 75 -6.18 12.37 -5.61
CA PRO A 75 -4.94 12.65 -6.33
C PRO A 75 -4.07 13.71 -5.63
#